data_AF-I6CZS8-F1
#
_entry.id   AF-I6CZS8-F1
#
_cell.length_a   1.000
_cell.length_b   1.000
_cell.length_c   1.000
_cell.angle_alpha   90.00
_cell.angle_beta   90.00
_cell.angle_gamma   90.00
#
_symmetry.space_group_name_H-M   'P 1'
#
loop_
_entity.id
_entity.type
_entity.pdbx_description
1 polymer ?
#
loop_
_entity_poly.entity_id
_entity_poly.type
_entity_poly.pdbx_seq_one_letter_code
_entity_poly.pdbx_strand_id
1 'polypeptide(L)'
;MASDVAPVHALWALASTRFLRHLKKLRPQSVTSRIQPGSDVIVCAEMDKQWGYVGAKSRQRWLFYAYDRIRRTVVAHVFGERTLATLERLLSLLSAFEVVVWMTDGWPLYESRLKGMRCTGNSGHYHLFFF
;
A
#
# COMPACT_ATOMS: atom_id res chain seq x y z
N MET A 1 41.32 -31.40 -3.65
CA MET A 1 40.97 -30.56 -2.48
C MET A 1 39.58 -30.00 -2.71
N ALA A 2 38.55 -30.64 -2.17
CA ALA A 2 37.18 -30.13 -2.22
C ALA A 2 36.98 -29.27 -0.97
N SER A 3 36.90 -27.95 -1.14
CA SER A 3 36.59 -27.03 -0.05
C SER A 3 35.15 -27.25 0.40
N ASP A 4 34.98 -27.44 1.69
CA ASP A 4 33.72 -27.78 2.36
C ASP A 4 32.78 -26.56 2.38
N VAL A 5 31.96 -26.40 1.32
CA VAL A 5 31.01 -25.27 1.15
C VAL A 5 29.69 -25.51 1.92
N ALA A 6 29.47 -26.71 2.44
CA ALA A 6 28.24 -27.10 3.13
C ALA A 6 27.83 -26.20 4.32
N PRO A 7 28.76 -25.68 5.16
CA PRO A 7 28.39 -24.88 6.34
C PRO A 7 27.78 -23.52 5.97
N VAL A 8 28.28 -22.90 4.90
CA VAL A 8 27.88 -21.53 4.50
C VAL A 8 26.47 -21.53 3.92
N HIS A 9 26.11 -22.54 3.12
CA HIS A 9 24.75 -22.72 2.61
C HIS A 9 23.75 -23.04 3.73
N ALA A 10 24.15 -23.82 4.74
CA ALA A 10 23.30 -24.15 5.88
C ALA A 10 23.03 -22.92 6.78
N LEU A 11 24.05 -22.10 7.05
CA LEU A 11 23.92 -20.84 7.79
C LEU A 11 23.02 -19.84 7.06
N TRP A 12 23.16 -19.71 5.74
CA TRP A 12 22.31 -18.84 4.92
C TRP A 12 20.84 -19.31 4.89
N ALA A 13 20.61 -20.62 4.80
CA ALA A 13 19.26 -21.20 4.87
C ALA A 13 18.60 -20.99 6.24
N LEU A 14 19.35 -21.15 7.34
CA LEU A 14 18.85 -20.92 8.70
C LEU A 14 18.56 -19.43 8.97
N ALA A 15 19.43 -18.52 8.51
CA ALA A 15 19.18 -17.09 8.60
C ALA A 15 17.92 -16.68 7.81
N SER A 16 17.77 -17.19 6.59
CA SER A 16 16.61 -16.94 5.72
C SER A 16 15.30 -17.46 6.33
N THR A 17 15.28 -18.68 6.88
CA THR A 17 14.08 -19.25 7.52
C THR A 17 13.71 -18.56 8.83
N ARG A 18 14.69 -18.09 9.60
CA ARG A 18 14.45 -17.30 10.82
C ARG A 18 13.90 -15.92 10.48
N PHE A 19 14.48 -15.26 9.49
CA PHE A 19 14.02 -13.98 8.97
C PHE A 19 12.59 -14.07 8.43
N LEU A 20 12.29 -15.06 7.57
CA LEU A 20 10.94 -15.28 7.03
C LEU A 20 9.94 -15.62 8.13
N ARG A 21 10.33 -16.39 9.16
CA ARG A 21 9.46 -16.63 10.34
C ARG A 21 9.15 -15.35 11.11
N HIS A 22 10.12 -14.44 11.23
CA HIS A 22 9.91 -13.15 11.87
C HIS A 22 8.97 -12.26 11.03
N LEU A 23 9.18 -12.17 9.71
CA LEU A 23 8.30 -11.42 8.81
C LEU A 23 6.86 -11.94 8.82
N LYS A 24 6.65 -13.26 8.87
CA LYS A 24 5.30 -13.86 8.95
C LYS A 24 4.52 -13.47 10.22
N LYS A 25 5.19 -12.99 11.27
CA LYS A 25 4.55 -12.49 12.49
C LYS A 25 4.10 -11.03 12.37
N LEU A 26 4.61 -10.30 11.38
CA LEU A 26 4.23 -8.92 11.15
C LEU A 26 2.83 -8.87 10.55
N ARG A 27 1.96 -8.04 11.14
CA ARG A 27 0.66 -7.68 10.60
C ARG A 27 0.62 -6.15 10.52
N PRO A 28 1.15 -5.57 9.43
CA PRO A 28 1.16 -4.12 9.30
C PRO A 28 -0.27 -3.59 9.37
N GLN A 29 -0.49 -2.56 10.18
CA GLN A 29 -1.80 -1.94 10.31
C GLN A 29 -2.13 -1.19 9.01
N SER A 30 -3.38 -1.30 8.57
CA SER A 30 -3.86 -0.63 7.35
C SER A 30 -3.82 0.90 7.44
N VAL A 31 -3.83 1.47 8.65
CA VAL A 31 -3.68 2.91 8.87
C VAL A 31 -2.36 3.14 9.59
N THR A 32 -1.62 4.16 9.18
CA THR A 32 -0.38 4.53 9.87
C THR A 32 -0.70 5.08 11.26
N SER A 33 -0.04 4.58 12.29
CA SER A 33 -0.24 5.06 13.67
C SER A 33 0.34 6.47 13.90
N ARG A 34 1.12 7.00 12.95
CA ARG A 34 1.71 8.34 13.02
C ARG A 34 0.71 9.47 12.81
N ILE A 35 -0.48 9.18 12.30
CA ILE A 35 -1.53 10.15 12.03
C ILE A 35 -2.72 9.76 12.89
N GLN A 36 -3.20 10.69 13.71
CA GLN A 36 -4.32 10.43 14.62
C GLN A 36 -5.65 10.66 13.89
N PRO A 37 -6.48 9.62 13.71
CA PRO A 37 -7.80 9.76 13.14
C PRO A 37 -8.65 10.71 14.01
N GLY A 38 -9.35 11.65 13.39
CA GLY A 38 -10.21 12.64 14.06
C GLY A 38 -9.51 13.91 14.56
N SER A 39 -8.18 14.01 14.45
CA SER A 39 -7.42 15.21 14.85
C SER A 39 -6.57 15.78 13.72
N ASP A 40 -6.10 14.94 12.81
CA ASP A 40 -5.26 15.34 11.70
C ASP A 40 -6.05 15.57 10.41
N VAL A 41 -5.85 16.75 9.81
CA VAL A 41 -6.32 17.09 8.46
C VAL A 41 -5.33 16.53 7.43
N ILE A 42 -5.83 15.82 6.42
CA ILE A 42 -5.04 15.37 5.26
C ILE A 42 -5.23 16.40 4.15
N VAL A 43 -4.22 17.21 3.93
CA VAL A 43 -4.31 18.34 2.99
C VAL A 43 -4.39 17.87 1.54
N CYS A 44 -3.70 16.79 1.22
CA CYS A 44 -3.59 16.28 -0.14
C CYS A 44 -3.40 14.77 -0.14
N ALA A 45 -4.48 14.01 -0.36
CA ALA A 45 -4.42 12.55 -0.45
C ALA A 45 -4.24 12.12 -1.92
N GLU A 46 -3.04 11.66 -2.26
CA GLU A 46 -2.78 10.98 -3.52
C GLU A 46 -3.22 9.51 -3.41
N MET A 47 -4.13 9.09 -4.29
CA MET A 47 -4.62 7.72 -4.35
C MET A 47 -4.02 7.02 -5.56
N ASP A 48 -3.25 5.97 -5.30
CA ASP A 48 -2.55 5.26 -6.36
C ASP A 48 -2.62 3.74 -6.13
N LYS A 49 -2.35 3.01 -7.21
CA LYS A 49 -2.59 1.58 -7.36
C LYS A 49 -1.29 0.90 -7.79
N GLN A 50 -0.78 0.05 -6.92
CA GLN A 50 0.33 -0.84 -7.25
C GLN A 50 -0.17 -2.29 -7.31
N TRP A 51 0.51 -3.16 -8.05
CA TRP A 51 0.17 -4.58 -8.09
C TRP A 51 1.42 -5.47 -8.13
N GLY A 52 1.29 -6.68 -7.62
CA GLY A 52 2.33 -7.71 -7.63
C GLY A 52 1.75 -9.12 -7.47
N TYR A 53 2.60 -10.14 -7.49
CA TYR A 53 2.20 -11.54 -7.35
C TYR A 53 2.70 -12.11 -6.03
N VAL A 54 1.81 -12.67 -5.20
CA VAL A 54 2.22 -13.25 -3.91
C VAL A 54 2.40 -14.75 -4.03
N GLY A 55 3.65 -15.18 -4.17
CA GLY A 55 4.08 -16.59 -4.24
C GLY A 55 3.79 -17.30 -5.56
N ALA A 56 2.71 -16.94 -6.27
CA ALA A 56 2.37 -17.48 -7.58
C ALA A 56 1.70 -16.42 -8.48
N LYS A 57 1.86 -16.55 -9.80
CA LYS A 57 1.26 -15.61 -10.79
C LYS A 57 -0.27 -15.55 -10.73
N SER A 58 -0.94 -16.63 -10.34
CA SER A 58 -2.40 -16.66 -10.14
C SER A 58 -2.85 -15.89 -8.90
N ARG A 59 -1.93 -15.45 -8.04
CA ARG A 59 -2.20 -14.73 -6.79
C ARG A 59 -1.79 -13.28 -6.90
N GLN A 60 -2.28 -12.59 -7.92
CA GLN A 60 -2.11 -11.14 -8.04
C GLN A 60 -2.77 -10.43 -6.86
N ARG A 61 -2.11 -9.40 -6.33
CA ARG A 61 -2.62 -8.53 -5.28
C ARG A 61 -2.44 -7.09 -5.69
N TRP A 62 -3.47 -6.29 -5.46
CA TRP A 62 -3.44 -4.85 -5.63
C TRP A 62 -3.25 -4.20 -4.27
N LEU A 63 -2.37 -3.21 -4.23
CA LEU A 63 -2.19 -2.29 -3.13
C LEU A 63 -2.83 -0.97 -3.51
N PHE A 64 -3.86 -0.60 -2.77
CA PHE A 64 -4.45 0.74 -2.80
C PHE A 64 -3.91 1.49 -1.60
N TYR A 65 -3.43 2.72 -1.81
CA TYR A 65 -2.94 3.54 -0.72
C TYR A 65 -3.33 5.00 -0.90
N ALA A 66 -3.43 5.71 0.21
CA ALA A 66 -3.61 7.14 0.28
C ALA A 66 -2.35 7.77 0.89
N TYR A 67 -1.75 8.69 0.17
CA TYR A 67 -0.49 9.32 0.53
C TYR A 67 -0.69 10.82 0.77
N ASP A 68 -0.30 11.29 1.96
CA ASP A 68 -0.24 12.71 2.27
C ASP A 68 1.03 13.30 1.66
N ARG A 69 0.90 14.07 0.58
CA ARG A 69 2.07 14.66 -0.11
C ARG A 69 2.80 15.70 0.73
N ILE A 70 2.12 16.35 1.67
CA ILE A 70 2.72 17.39 2.53
C ILE A 70 3.56 16.72 3.61
N ARG A 71 2.97 15.75 4.33
CA ARG A 71 3.68 14.98 5.37
C ARG A 71 4.56 13.85 4.81
N ARG A 72 4.54 13.64 3.49
CA ARG A 72 5.24 12.57 2.77
C ARG A 72 5.06 11.18 3.41
N THR A 73 3.82 10.88 3.80
CA THR A 73 3.50 9.69 4.59
C THR A 73 2.27 8.99 4.04
N VAL A 74 2.31 7.65 4.00
CA VAL A 74 1.12 6.83 3.70
C VAL A 74 0.17 6.91 4.89
N VAL A 75 -1.03 7.40 4.65
CA VAL A 75 -2.08 7.54 5.67
C VAL A 75 -2.79 6.22 5.89
N ALA A 76 -3.27 5.63 4.80
CA ALA A 76 -4.02 4.39 4.81
C ALA A 76 -3.68 3.55 3.59
N HIS A 77 -3.77 2.23 3.73
CA HIS A 77 -3.59 1.28 2.64
C HIS A 77 -4.46 0.04 2.82
N VAL A 78 -4.88 -0.54 1.70
CA VAL A 78 -5.66 -1.78 1.66
C VAL A 78 -5.12 -2.68 0.55
N PHE A 79 -4.94 -3.96 0.87
CA PHE A 79 -4.67 -4.99 -0.12
C PHE A 79 -5.97 -5.64 -0.58
N GLY A 80 -6.10 -5.91 -1.88
CA GLY A 80 -7.27 -6.58 -2.43
C GLY A 80 -7.19 -6.81 -3.94
N GLU A 81 -8.36 -7.04 -4.54
CA GLU A 81 -8.53 -7.03 -5.99
C GLU A 81 -8.76 -5.61 -6.50
N ARG A 82 -8.60 -5.38 -7.81
CA ARG A 82 -8.90 -4.08 -8.44
C ARG A 82 -10.40 -3.88 -8.63
N THR A 83 -11.12 -3.78 -7.53
CA THR A 83 -12.58 -3.66 -7.48
C THR A 83 -13.02 -2.45 -6.68
N LEU A 84 -14.28 -2.05 -6.87
CA LEU A 84 -14.90 -0.96 -6.12
C LEU A 84 -14.95 -1.27 -4.61
N ALA A 85 -15.18 -2.53 -4.23
CA ALA A 85 -15.22 -2.93 -2.83
C ALA A 85 -13.88 -2.70 -2.11
N THR A 86 -12.75 -2.95 -2.77
CA THR A 86 -11.42 -2.65 -2.21
C THR A 86 -11.21 -1.14 -2.04
N LEU A 87 -11.70 -0.35 -3.00
CA LEU A 87 -11.67 1.12 -2.93
C LEU A 87 -12.53 1.66 -1.79
N GLU A 88 -13.76 1.16 -1.63
CA GLU A 88 -14.67 1.56 -0.54
C GLU A 88 -14.06 1.26 0.83
N ARG A 89 -13.34 0.16 0.98
CA ARG A 89 -12.61 -0.14 2.21
C ARG A 89 -11.54 0.90 2.51
N LEU A 90 -10.80 1.37 1.51
CA LEU A 90 -9.82 2.44 1.69
C LEU A 90 -10.51 3.76 2.08
N LEU A 91 -11.59 4.13 1.39
CA LEU A 91 -12.36 5.33 1.71
C LEU A 91 -12.95 5.28 3.13
N SER A 92 -13.40 4.11 3.59
CA SER A 92 -13.88 3.91 4.97
C SER A 92 -12.80 4.08 6.01
N LEU A 93 -11.52 3.86 5.69
CA LEU A 93 -10.41 4.18 6.60
C LEU A 93 -10.14 5.68 6.60
N LEU A 94 -10.30 6.32 5.44
CA LEU A 94 -10.08 7.76 5.27
C LEU A 94 -11.21 8.63 5.83
N SER A 95 -12.42 8.09 6.01
CA SER A 95 -13.55 8.84 6.58
C SER A 95 -13.30 9.32 8.02
N ALA A 96 -12.33 8.72 8.72
CA ALA A 96 -11.88 9.17 10.03
C ALA A 96 -10.93 10.39 9.94
N PHE A 97 -10.63 10.90 8.75
CA PHE A 97 -9.77 12.05 8.52
C PHE A 97 -10.48 13.10 7.67
N GLU A 98 -10.15 14.37 7.88
CA GLU A 98 -10.63 15.45 7.02
C GLU A 98 -9.70 15.58 5.82
N VAL A 99 -10.14 15.13 4.63
CA VAL A 99 -9.35 15.22 3.39
C VAL A 99 -9.75 16.47 2.59
N VAL A 100 -8.83 17.41 2.44
CA VAL A 100 -9.09 18.73 1.81
C VAL A 100 -9.03 18.66 0.29
N VAL A 101 -8.05 17.93 -0.26
CA VAL A 101 -7.85 17.77 -1.70
C VAL A 101 -7.55 16.30 -2.02
N TRP A 102 -8.25 15.77 -3.01
CA TRP A 102 -8.03 14.44 -3.55
C TRP A 102 -7.21 14.51 -4.83
N MET A 103 -6.17 13.70 -4.94
CA MET A 103 -5.35 13.60 -6.14
C MET A 103 -5.43 12.19 -6.70
N THR A 104 -6.02 12.06 -7.88
CA THR A 104 -6.28 10.75 -8.50
C THR A 104 -5.86 10.74 -9.96
N ASP A 105 -5.61 9.54 -10.49
CA ASP A 105 -5.14 9.27 -11.85
C ASP A 105 -6.26 9.27 -12.92
N GLY A 106 -7.44 9.80 -12.61
CA GLY A 106 -8.58 9.84 -13.53
C GLY A 106 -9.24 8.48 -13.78
N TRP A 107 -9.03 7.49 -12.89
CA TRP A 107 -9.72 6.21 -13.00
C TRP A 107 -11.24 6.40 -12.78
N PRO A 108 -12.13 5.90 -13.66
CA PRO A 108 -13.57 6.20 -13.59
C PRO A 108 -14.26 5.85 -12.25
N LEU A 109 -13.72 4.88 -11.50
CA LEU A 109 -14.25 4.55 -10.18
C LEU A 109 -14.01 5.67 -9.16
N TYR A 110 -12.87 6.37 -9.23
CA TYR A 110 -12.62 7.55 -8.40
C TYR A 110 -13.59 8.68 -8.75
N GLU A 111 -13.78 8.95 -10.04
CA GLU A 111 -14.70 10.00 -10.50
C GLU A 111 -16.12 9.78 -10.00
N SER A 112 -16.61 8.53 -10.01
CA SER A 112 -17.95 8.20 -9.53
C SER A 112 -18.14 8.44 -8.02
N ARG A 113 -17.10 8.19 -7.21
CA ARG A 113 -17.18 8.22 -5.73
C ARG A 113 -16.69 9.52 -5.11
N LEU A 114 -15.82 10.24 -5.79
CA LEU A 114 -15.31 11.55 -5.37
C LEU A 114 -16.05 12.71 -6.05
N LYS A 115 -17.15 12.42 -6.75
CA LYS A 115 -18.01 13.43 -7.38
C LYS A 115 -18.50 14.44 -6.33
N GLY A 116 -18.14 15.70 -6.50
CA GLY A 116 -18.45 16.78 -5.55
C GLY A 116 -17.36 17.09 -4.53
N MET A 117 -16.26 16.32 -4.50
CA MET A 117 -15.06 16.63 -3.71
C MET A 117 -14.05 17.41 -4.55
N ARG A 118 -13.19 18.20 -3.90
CA ARG A 118 -12.13 18.94 -4.60
C ARG A 118 -11.05 17.96 -5.08
N CYS A 119 -11.07 17.67 -6.37
CA CYS A 119 -10.15 16.75 -7.03
C CYS A 119 -9.19 17.50 -7.97
N THR A 120 -7.91 17.12 -7.99
CA THR A 120 -6.93 17.56 -8.99
C THR A 120 -6.27 16.35 -9.66
N GLY A 121 -5.88 16.45 -10.94
CA GLY A 121 -5.19 15.37 -11.64
C GLY A 121 -3.81 15.06 -11.04
N ASN A 122 -3.45 13.78 -11.01
CA ASN A 122 -2.10 13.35 -10.63
C ASN A 122 -1.17 13.30 -11.86
N SER A 123 0.04 13.84 -11.76
CA SER A 123 1.09 13.77 -12.80
C SER A 123 2.06 12.60 -12.60
N GLY A 124 1.72 11.63 -11.73
CA GLY A 124 2.59 10.54 -11.28
C GLY A 124 3.06 9.57 -12.38
N HIS A 125 4.34 9.20 -12.31
CA HIS A 125 4.98 8.16 -13.11
C HIS A 125 4.69 6.76 -12.53
N TYR A 126 4.16 5.85 -13.36
CA TYR A 126 3.93 4.46 -12.97
C TYR A 126 5.26 3.68 -12.86
N HIS A 127 5.59 3.19 -11.67
CA HIS A 127 6.74 2.29 -11.47
C HIS A 127 6.27 0.85 -11.20
N LEU A 128 6.72 -0.10 -12.02
CA LEU A 128 6.50 -1.53 -11.82
C LEU A 128 7.46 -2.02 -10.72
N PHE A 129 6.93 -2.60 -9.64
CA PHE A 129 7.73 -3.31 -8.65
C PHE A 129 7.25 -4.74 -8.50
N PHE A 130 8.20 -5.66 -8.35
CA PHE A 130 7.95 -7.06 -8.05
C PHE A 130 8.01 -7.23 -6.52
N PHE A 131 6.88 -7.62 -5.91
CA PHE A 131 6.82 -8.10 -4.51
C PHE A 131 6.99 -9.61 -4.46
#